data_AF-A0A2D6M821-F1
#
_entry.id   AF-A0A2D6M821-F1
#
_cell.length_a   1.000
_cell.length_b   1.000
_cell.length_c   1.000
_cell.angle_alpha   90.00
_cell.angle_beta   90.00
_cell.angle_gamma   90.00
#
_symmetry.space_group_name_H-M   'P 1'
#
loop_
_entity.id
_entity.type
_entity.pdbx_description
1 polymer ?
#
loop_
_entity_poly.entity_id
_entity_poly.type
_entity_poly.pdbx_seq_one_letter_code
_entity_poly.pdbx_strand_id
1 'polypeptide(L)'
;MPRRTGKITRSEETVEDDNIEIERVEDDLQDNYANTMLNLDNLRDLIFLGRLSETVDIAGFKFVVSTLSGNQQREIMHQIMKFDQTERLLDIKPITVSYVIESVNEIPLAELCKDDSLTEDAERRLAVVLDMQSVVIEKIYQVYEKLSIASNKEIGLEDLKA
;
A
#
# COMPACT_ATOMS: atom_id res chain seq x y z
N MET A 1 -51.72 -28.00 -30.00
CA MET A 1 -52.71 -28.26 -28.93
C MET A 1 -52.87 -27.00 -28.09
N PRO A 2 -54.10 -26.51 -27.82
CA PRO A 2 -54.32 -25.28 -27.03
C PRO A 2 -54.81 -25.52 -25.58
N ARG A 3 -54.17 -24.80 -24.64
CA ARG A 3 -54.55 -24.22 -23.31
C ARG A 3 -55.55 -24.89 -22.34
N ARG A 4 -55.13 -25.03 -21.06
CA ARG A 4 -55.65 -24.46 -19.77
C ARG A 4 -55.27 -25.40 -18.61
N THR A 5 -54.80 -24.90 -17.46
CA THR A 5 -55.54 -24.60 -16.21
C THR A 5 -54.59 -23.84 -15.26
N GLY A 6 -54.96 -23.03 -14.25
CA GLY A 6 -56.18 -22.65 -13.56
C GLY A 6 -55.76 -22.11 -12.18
N LYS A 7 -56.18 -20.89 -11.80
CA LYS A 7 -55.88 -20.24 -10.50
C LYS A 7 -56.49 -20.99 -9.32
N ILE A 8 -55.82 -21.03 -8.15
CA ILE A 8 -56.48 -20.96 -6.82
C ILE A 8 -55.58 -20.21 -5.82
N THR A 9 -56.02 -19.03 -5.41
CA THR A 9 -55.66 -18.34 -4.16
C THR A 9 -56.51 -18.90 -3.03
N ARG A 10 -55.93 -19.11 -1.83
CA ARG A 10 -56.70 -18.99 -0.57
C ARG A 10 -55.80 -18.67 0.62
N SER A 11 -56.09 -17.52 1.21
CA SER A 11 -55.72 -16.98 2.52
C SER A 11 -56.62 -17.55 3.63
N GLU A 12 -56.13 -17.56 4.89
CA GLU A 12 -56.81 -17.60 6.22
C GLU A 12 -55.91 -18.42 7.18
N GLU A 13 -55.11 -17.76 8.04
CA GLU A 13 -55.43 -17.27 9.40
C GLU A 13 -55.35 -18.34 10.53
N THR A 14 -54.36 -18.13 11.40
CA THR A 14 -54.31 -18.28 12.89
C THR A 14 -54.80 -19.55 13.59
N VAL A 15 -53.96 -20.14 14.46
CA VAL A 15 -54.19 -20.30 15.93
C VAL A 15 -52.82 -20.33 16.67
N GLU A 16 -52.85 -19.87 17.91
CA GLU A 16 -51.83 -19.50 18.89
C GLU A 16 -51.12 -20.65 19.63
N ASP A 17 -50.04 -20.23 20.33
CA ASP A 17 -49.42 -20.78 21.56
C ASP A 17 -48.70 -22.14 21.53
N ASP A 18 -47.38 -22.09 21.70
CA ASP A 18 -46.76 -22.66 22.90
C ASP A 18 -45.34 -22.09 23.13
N ASN A 19 -45.12 -21.64 24.37
CA ASN A 19 -43.86 -21.13 24.91
C ASN A 19 -42.73 -22.15 24.79
N ILE A 20 -41.65 -21.78 24.09
CA ILE A 20 -40.32 -22.37 24.32
C ILE A 20 -39.35 -21.20 24.48
N GLU A 21 -38.94 -20.94 25.72
CA GLU A 21 -37.77 -20.12 26.02
C GLU A 21 -36.55 -20.82 25.41
N ILE A 22 -36.05 -20.28 24.30
CA ILE A 22 -34.75 -20.66 23.76
C ILE A 22 -33.72 -19.79 24.46
N GLU A 23 -33.02 -20.36 25.45
CA GLU A 23 -31.78 -19.80 25.98
C GLU A 23 -30.85 -19.46 24.81
N ARG A 24 -30.55 -18.17 24.65
CA ARG A 24 -29.50 -17.71 23.74
C ARG A 24 -28.16 -18.13 24.33
N VAL A 25 -27.60 -19.21 23.83
CA VAL A 25 -26.20 -19.54 24.08
C VAL A 25 -25.38 -18.45 23.39
N GLU A 26 -24.68 -17.67 24.20
CA GLU A 26 -23.84 -16.54 23.80
C GLU A 26 -22.78 -16.98 22.77
N ASP A 27 -22.75 -16.26 21.63
CA ASP A 27 -21.81 -16.40 20.51
C ASP A 27 -20.39 -15.87 20.86
N ASP A 28 -19.95 -16.00 22.12
CA ASP A 28 -18.73 -15.36 22.63
C ASP A 28 -17.43 -16.16 22.36
N LEU A 29 -17.50 -17.24 21.58
CA LEU A 29 -16.36 -18.12 21.32
C LEU A 29 -15.65 -17.89 19.99
N GLN A 30 -16.17 -17.02 19.11
CA GLN A 30 -15.55 -16.77 17.80
C GLN A 30 -14.54 -15.62 17.80
N ASP A 31 -14.66 -14.65 18.70
CA ASP A 31 -13.75 -13.49 18.76
C ASP A 31 -12.38 -13.81 19.41
N ASN A 32 -12.30 -14.85 20.25
CA ASN A 32 -11.06 -15.23 20.90
C ASN A 32 -10.04 -15.92 19.98
N TYR A 33 -10.50 -16.63 18.92
CA TYR A 33 -9.57 -17.29 18.00
C TYR A 33 -8.92 -16.31 17.01
N ALA A 34 -9.61 -15.23 16.64
CA ALA A 34 -9.05 -14.17 15.81
C ALA A 34 -7.99 -13.34 16.57
N ASN A 35 -8.23 -13.08 17.86
CA ASN A 35 -7.28 -12.36 18.74
C ASN A 35 -6.06 -13.19 19.16
N THR A 36 -6.11 -14.52 19.05
CA THR A 36 -4.96 -15.37 19.40
C THR A 36 -4.02 -15.59 18.20
N MET A 37 -4.52 -15.47 16.96
CA MET A 37 -3.73 -15.69 15.75
C MET A 37 -2.95 -14.45 15.30
N LEU A 38 -3.42 -13.26 15.69
CA LEU A 38 -2.65 -12.02 15.62
C LEU A 38 -2.41 -11.62 17.07
N ASN A 39 -1.18 -11.79 17.56
CA ASN A 39 -0.77 -11.40 18.90
C ASN A 39 -0.75 -9.85 19.01
N LEU A 40 -1.94 -9.25 19.00
CA LEU A 40 -2.20 -7.80 18.92
C LEU A 40 -1.88 -7.08 20.23
N ASP A 41 -1.39 -7.80 21.24
CA ASP A 41 -0.94 -7.24 22.53
C ASP A 41 0.29 -6.32 22.38
N ASN A 42 1.00 -6.40 21.25
CA ASN A 42 2.07 -5.48 20.91
C ASN A 42 1.59 -4.44 19.89
N LEU A 43 1.34 -3.21 20.37
CA LEU A 43 1.21 -2.02 19.51
C LEU A 43 2.34 -1.90 18.47
N ARG A 44 3.52 -2.44 18.82
CA ARG A 44 4.69 -2.55 17.97
C ARG A 44 4.39 -3.33 16.68
N ASP A 45 3.63 -4.41 16.75
CA ASP A 45 3.35 -5.29 15.60
C ASP A 45 2.27 -4.71 14.67
N LEU A 46 1.38 -3.85 15.21
CA LEU A 46 0.43 -3.04 14.44
C LEU A 46 1.08 -1.85 13.70
N ILE A 47 2.24 -1.37 14.17
CA ILE A 47 2.99 -0.28 13.52
C ILE A 47 3.75 -0.78 12.28
N PHE A 48 3.97 -2.09 12.13
CA PHE A 48 4.82 -2.69 11.10
C PHE A 48 4.14 -2.95 9.73
N LEU A 49 2.91 -2.50 9.54
CA LEU A 49 2.29 -2.35 8.21
C LEU A 49 2.55 -0.98 7.57
N GLY A 50 3.38 -0.16 8.21
CA GLY A 50 3.68 1.21 7.81
C GLY A 50 4.82 1.36 6.80
N ARG A 51 4.87 2.54 6.19
CA ARG A 51 6.00 3.01 5.38
C ARG A 51 7.22 3.22 6.29
N LEU A 52 8.34 2.56 6.01
CA LEU A 52 9.61 2.87 6.69
C LEU A 52 10.22 4.10 6.04
N SER A 53 10.81 4.98 6.86
CA SER A 53 11.50 6.18 6.38
C SER A 53 12.83 6.38 7.10
N GLU A 54 13.80 6.94 6.39
CA GLU A 54 15.12 7.29 6.90
C GLU A 54 15.52 8.65 6.33
N THR A 55 16.17 9.47 7.17
CA THR A 55 16.77 10.73 6.71
C THR A 55 18.26 10.53 6.45
N VAL A 56 18.71 10.86 5.24
CA VAL A 56 20.11 10.69 4.81
C VAL A 56 20.70 12.03 4.43
N ASP A 57 21.90 12.32 4.96
CA ASP A 57 22.68 13.49 4.57
C ASP A 57 23.59 13.16 3.37
N ILE A 58 23.45 13.94 2.31
CA ILE A 58 24.32 13.89 1.13
C ILE A 58 24.77 15.32 0.81
N ALA A 59 26.06 15.59 1.03
CA ALA A 59 26.68 16.89 0.76
C ALA A 59 25.97 18.08 1.44
N GLY A 60 25.44 17.88 2.65
CA GLY A 60 24.74 18.91 3.43
C GLY A 60 23.25 19.05 3.10
N PHE A 61 22.72 18.23 2.18
CA PHE A 61 21.29 18.13 1.91
C PHE A 61 20.71 16.92 2.64
N LYS A 62 19.61 17.13 3.37
CA LYS A 62 18.89 16.09 4.10
C LYS A 62 17.77 15.53 3.24
N PHE A 63 17.93 14.30 2.77
CA PHE A 63 16.93 13.57 2.00
C PHE A 63 16.08 12.72 2.93
N VAL A 64 14.77 12.87 2.89
CA VAL A 64 13.83 11.94 3.53
C VAL A 64 13.48 10.86 2.52
N VAL A 65 13.97 9.65 2.76
CA VAL A 65 13.87 8.47 1.88
C VAL A 65 12.92 7.48 2.53
N SER A 66 12.10 6.80 1.75
CA SER A 66 11.07 5.92 2.31
C SER A 66 10.81 4.69 1.44
N THR A 67 10.22 3.64 2.04
CA THR A 67 9.71 2.51 1.27
C THR A 67 8.52 2.93 0.40
N LEU A 68 8.30 2.16 -0.66
CA LEU A 68 7.19 2.38 -1.58
C LEU A 68 5.95 1.65 -1.08
N SER A 69 4.80 2.31 -1.17
CA SER A 69 3.50 1.67 -1.05
C SER A 69 3.19 0.80 -2.28
N GLY A 70 2.27 -0.17 -2.13
CA GLY A 70 1.84 -1.01 -3.25
C GLY A 70 1.23 -0.21 -4.42
N ASN A 71 0.60 0.94 -4.14
CA ASN A 71 0.10 1.84 -5.18
C ASN A 71 1.25 2.52 -5.95
N GLN A 72 2.27 3.02 -5.25
CA GLN A 72 3.46 3.61 -5.89
C GLN A 72 4.24 2.59 -6.71
N GLN A 73 4.40 1.35 -6.21
CA GLN A 73 5.03 0.27 -6.98
C GLN A 73 4.27 -0.02 -8.29
N ARG A 74 2.93 -0.05 -8.23
CA ARG A 74 2.09 -0.22 -9.42
C ARG A 74 2.30 0.94 -10.39
N GLU A 75 2.33 2.17 -9.91
CA GLU A 75 2.48 3.37 -10.72
C GLU A 75 3.85 3.43 -11.42
N ILE A 76 4.92 3.13 -10.69
CA ILE A 76 6.29 2.99 -11.23
C ILE A 76 6.31 1.96 -12.36
N MET A 77 5.69 0.79 -12.16
CA MET A 77 5.62 -0.23 -13.21
C MET A 77 4.84 0.26 -14.44
N HIS A 78 3.76 1.02 -14.25
CA HIS A 78 3.03 1.62 -15.38
C HIS A 78 3.89 2.65 -16.12
N GLN A 79 4.67 3.46 -15.41
CA GLN A 79 5.58 4.42 -16.04
C GLN A 79 6.70 3.73 -16.81
N ILE A 80 7.38 2.74 -16.22
CA ILE A 80 8.44 1.98 -16.89
C ILE A 80 7.92 1.32 -18.18
N MET A 81 6.69 0.80 -18.17
CA MET A 81 6.11 0.15 -19.35
C MET A 81 5.85 1.09 -20.53
N LYS A 82 5.86 2.42 -20.34
CA LYS A 82 5.70 3.40 -21.41
C LYS A 82 6.96 3.60 -22.26
N PHE A 83 8.14 3.30 -21.73
CA PHE A 83 9.42 3.49 -22.41
C PHE A 83 9.78 2.30 -23.32
N ASP A 84 10.70 2.49 -24.25
CA ASP A 84 11.26 1.39 -25.06
C ASP A 84 12.24 0.53 -24.24
N GLN A 85 12.44 -0.74 -24.63
CA GLN A 85 13.15 -1.74 -23.79
C GLN A 85 14.53 -1.30 -23.29
N THR A 86 15.31 -0.58 -24.10
CA THR A 86 16.65 -0.08 -23.72
C THR A 86 16.59 1.14 -22.80
N GLU A 87 15.61 2.02 -22.98
CA GLU A 87 15.39 3.20 -22.14
C GLU A 87 14.91 2.77 -20.75
N ARG A 88 14.03 1.76 -20.68
CA ARG A 88 13.57 1.15 -19.42
C ARG A 88 14.70 0.84 -18.46
N LEU A 89 15.80 0.23 -18.94
CA LEU A 89 16.86 -0.24 -18.07
C LEU A 89 17.62 0.92 -17.39
N LEU A 90 17.76 2.04 -18.10
CA LEU A 90 18.44 3.23 -17.59
C LEU A 90 17.53 4.07 -16.68
N ASP A 91 16.23 4.07 -16.95
CA ASP A 91 15.27 4.96 -16.28
C ASP A 91 14.61 4.37 -15.04
N ILE A 92 14.68 3.04 -14.82
CA ILE A 92 14.09 2.39 -13.63
C ILE A 92 14.57 3.04 -12.33
N LYS A 93 15.88 3.32 -12.19
CA LYS A 93 16.43 3.89 -10.95
C LYS A 93 15.97 5.34 -10.74
N PRO A 94 16.12 6.27 -11.71
CA PRO A 94 15.56 7.61 -11.59
C PRO A 94 14.06 7.63 -11.29
N ILE A 95 13.27 6.81 -11.98
CA ILE A 95 11.83 6.70 -11.73
C ILE A 95 11.58 6.21 -10.31
N THR A 96 12.24 5.14 -9.88
CA THR A 96 12.05 4.63 -8.50
C THR A 96 12.41 5.68 -7.45
N VAL A 97 13.55 6.36 -7.64
CA VAL A 97 14.04 7.38 -6.71
C VAL A 97 13.08 8.58 -6.62
N SER A 98 12.41 8.95 -7.71
CA SER A 98 11.45 10.06 -7.71
C SER A 98 10.26 9.81 -6.79
N TYR A 99 9.84 8.55 -6.62
CA TYR A 99 8.76 8.16 -5.69
C TYR A 99 9.25 7.93 -4.25
N VAL A 100 10.49 7.51 -4.10
CA VAL A 100 11.12 7.17 -2.81
C VAL A 100 11.44 8.42 -1.97
N ILE A 101 11.95 9.49 -2.61
CA ILE A 101 12.27 10.74 -1.90
C ILE A 101 10.98 11.49 -1.59
N GLU A 102 10.73 11.76 -0.32
CA GLU A 102 9.59 12.56 0.13
C GLU A 102 9.92 14.06 0.07
N SER A 103 11.05 14.43 0.67
CA SER A 103 11.50 15.81 0.76
C SER A 103 13.02 15.91 0.77
N VAL A 104 13.52 17.10 0.41
CA VAL A 104 14.92 17.49 0.58
C VAL A 104 14.94 18.77 1.39
N ASN A 105 15.65 18.77 2.53
CA ASN A 105 15.66 19.89 3.48
C ASN A 105 14.25 20.35 3.87
N GLU A 106 13.35 19.39 4.15
CA GLU A 106 11.95 19.62 4.53
C GLU A 106 11.07 20.20 3.40
N ILE A 107 11.62 20.43 2.21
CA ILE A 107 10.87 20.88 1.04
C ILE A 107 10.43 19.64 0.24
N PRO A 108 9.12 19.46 -0.05
CA PRO A 108 8.64 18.38 -0.89
C PRO A 108 9.36 18.33 -2.23
N LEU A 109 9.72 17.13 -2.70
CA LEU A 109 10.53 16.99 -3.91
C LEU A 109 9.91 17.67 -5.14
N ALA A 110 8.58 17.63 -5.29
CA ALA A 110 7.87 18.26 -6.40
C ALA A 110 8.05 19.78 -6.43
N GLU A 111 8.16 20.44 -5.27
CA GLU A 111 8.33 21.89 -5.16
C GLU A 111 9.73 22.37 -5.56
N LEU A 112 10.71 21.47 -5.62
CA LEU A 112 12.07 21.77 -6.08
C LEU A 112 12.17 21.81 -7.61
N CYS A 113 11.10 21.44 -8.32
CA CYS A 113 11.03 21.51 -9.77
C CYS A 113 10.99 22.97 -10.23
N LYS A 114 11.88 23.31 -11.17
CA LYS A 114 11.99 24.66 -11.76
C LYS A 114 11.14 24.84 -13.02
N ASP A 115 10.57 23.76 -13.53
CA ASP A 115 9.76 23.78 -14.74
C ASP A 115 8.29 23.95 -14.38
N ASP A 116 7.82 25.19 -14.46
CA ASP A 116 6.42 25.56 -14.19
C ASP A 116 5.44 25.03 -15.25
N SER A 117 5.93 24.46 -16.37
CA SER A 117 5.07 23.86 -17.40
C SER A 117 4.55 22.47 -17.01
N LEU A 118 5.22 21.79 -16.07
CA LEU A 118 4.82 20.48 -15.57
C LEU A 118 3.75 20.63 -14.49
N THR A 119 2.56 20.09 -14.74
CA THR A 119 1.42 20.17 -13.79
C THR A 119 1.31 18.94 -12.90
N GLU A 120 1.79 17.79 -13.36
CA GLU A 120 1.68 16.53 -12.64
C GLU A 120 2.85 16.36 -11.65
N ASP A 121 2.53 16.11 -10.38
CA ASP A 121 3.55 15.97 -9.33
C ASP A 121 4.55 14.85 -9.62
N ALA A 122 4.11 13.74 -10.24
CA ALA A 122 4.99 12.64 -10.61
C ALA A 122 6.04 13.07 -11.65
N GLU A 123 5.66 13.88 -12.64
CA GLU A 123 6.55 14.40 -13.68
C GLU A 123 7.52 15.43 -13.10
N ARG A 124 7.02 16.33 -12.25
CA ARG A 124 7.84 17.32 -11.53
C ARG A 124 8.92 16.66 -10.68
N ARG A 125 8.54 15.63 -9.92
CA ARG A 125 9.47 14.84 -9.08
C ARG A 125 10.53 14.15 -9.93
N LEU A 126 10.13 13.52 -11.04
CA LEU A 126 11.06 12.87 -11.95
C LEU A 126 12.05 13.88 -12.55
N ALA A 127 11.57 15.05 -12.99
CA ALA A 127 12.43 16.10 -13.53
C ALA A 127 13.51 16.54 -12.52
N VAL A 128 13.16 16.73 -11.24
CA VAL A 128 14.14 17.06 -10.20
C VAL A 128 15.18 15.95 -10.05
N VAL A 129 14.77 14.67 -10.08
CA VAL A 129 15.70 13.54 -9.97
C VAL A 129 16.60 13.41 -11.18
N LEU A 130 16.09 13.65 -12.40
CA LEU A 130 16.88 13.61 -13.62
C LEU A 130 17.94 14.72 -13.67
N ASP A 131 17.69 15.85 -13.00
CA ASP A 131 18.67 16.93 -12.81
C ASP A 131 19.75 16.60 -11.77
N MET A 132 19.59 15.55 -10.97
CA MET A 132 20.59 15.14 -9.97
C MET A 132 21.77 14.42 -10.62
N GLN A 133 22.93 14.51 -9.97
CA GLN A 133 24.08 13.69 -10.34
C GLN A 133 23.78 12.20 -10.12
N SER A 134 24.15 11.34 -11.07
CA SER A 134 23.89 9.89 -11.02
C SER A 134 24.37 9.22 -9.74
N VAL A 135 25.46 9.71 -9.13
CA VAL A 135 26.00 9.21 -7.85
C VAL A 135 25.03 9.45 -6.70
N VAL A 136 24.31 10.58 -6.70
CA VAL A 136 23.29 10.89 -5.69
C VAL A 136 22.10 9.95 -5.84
N ILE A 137 21.62 9.76 -7.08
CA ILE A 137 20.53 8.83 -7.41
C ILE A 137 20.89 7.42 -6.93
N GLU A 138 22.09 6.94 -7.22
CA GLU A 138 22.55 5.62 -6.81
C GLU A 138 22.61 5.47 -5.29
N LYS A 139 23.14 6.48 -4.59
CA LYS A 139 23.22 6.45 -3.13
C LYS A 139 21.84 6.41 -2.47
N ILE A 140 20.88 7.18 -2.99
CA ILE A 140 19.50 7.16 -2.50
C ILE A 140 18.83 5.82 -2.80
N TYR A 141 19.05 5.25 -3.99
CA TYR A 141 18.54 3.95 -4.36
C TYR A 141 19.05 2.84 -3.42
N GLN A 142 20.33 2.87 -3.05
CA GLN A 142 20.91 1.92 -2.08
C GLN A 142 20.29 2.04 -0.68
N VAL A 143 19.95 3.26 -0.24
CA VAL A 143 19.23 3.48 1.02
C VAL A 143 17.85 2.85 0.93
N TYR A 144 17.14 3.08 -0.17
CA TYR A 144 15.85 2.45 -0.42
C TYR A 144 15.93 0.92 -0.41
N GLU A 145 16.92 0.31 -1.05
CA GLU A 145 17.10 -1.15 -1.03
C GLU A 145 17.29 -1.68 0.40
N LYS A 146 18.09 -0.99 1.22
CA LYS A 146 18.27 -1.35 2.62
C LYS A 146 16.97 -1.26 3.41
N LEU A 147 16.20 -0.20 3.20
CA LEU A 147 14.88 -0.03 3.83
C LEU A 147 13.90 -1.11 3.37
N SER A 148 13.91 -1.47 2.08
CA SER A 148 13.06 -2.52 1.53
C SER A 148 13.41 -3.90 2.11
N ILE A 149 14.70 -4.21 2.25
CA ILE A 149 15.17 -5.46 2.88
C ILE A 149 14.78 -5.47 4.37
N ALA A 150 14.98 -4.36 5.08
CA ALA A 150 14.60 -4.25 6.50
C ALA A 150 13.08 -4.41 6.68
N SER A 151 12.28 -3.74 5.86
CA SER A 151 10.82 -3.87 5.85
C SER A 151 10.39 -5.31 5.60
N ASN A 152 10.96 -5.99 4.59
CA ASN A 152 10.62 -7.39 4.30
C ASN A 152 11.06 -8.37 5.40
N LYS A 153 12.07 -8.02 6.20
CA LYS A 153 12.53 -8.83 7.33
C LYS A 153 11.66 -8.63 8.57
N GLU A 154 11.19 -7.41 8.81
CA GLU A 154 10.30 -7.08 9.93
C GLU A 154 8.87 -7.54 9.68
N ILE A 155 8.41 -7.53 8.42
CA ILE A 155 7.21 -8.23 7.98
C ILE A 155 7.54 -9.72 7.97
N GLY A 156 7.37 -10.39 9.12
CA GLY A 156 7.49 -11.85 9.27
C GLY A 156 6.48 -12.62 8.43
N LEU A 157 6.58 -12.57 7.09
CA LEU A 157 5.81 -13.40 6.17
C LEU A 157 6.11 -14.88 6.36
N GLU A 158 7.25 -15.21 6.97
CA GLU A 158 7.60 -16.57 7.37
C GLU A 158 6.82 -17.02 8.62
N ASP A 159 6.44 -16.10 9.50
CA ASP A 159 5.66 -16.39 10.71
C ASP A 159 4.14 -16.41 10.44
N LEU A 160 3.67 -15.73 9.38
CA LEU A 160 2.26 -15.69 8.97
C LEU A 160 1.78 -16.91 8.17
N LYS A 161 2.68 -17.86 7.84
CA LYS A 161 2.36 -19.09 7.09
C LYS A 161 2.35 -20.36 7.95
N ALA A 162 2.55 -20.24 9.25
CA ALA A 162 2.57 -21.37 10.19
C ALA A 162 1.17 -21.74 10.70
#